data_AF-A0A3L7B5B1-F1
#
_entry.id   AF-A0A3L7B5B1-F1
#
_cell.length_a   1.000
_cell.length_b   1.000
_cell.length_c   1.000
_cell.angle_alpha   90.00
_cell.angle_beta   90.00
_cell.angle_gamma   90.00
#
_symmetry.space_group_name_H-M   'P 1'
#
loop_
_entity.id
_entity.type
_entity.pdbx_description
1 polymer ?
#
loop_
_entity_poly.entity_id
_entity_poly.type
_entity_poly.pdbx_seq_one_letter_code
_entity_poly.pdbx_strand_id
1 'polypeptide(L)' 'MSRHDEPNEYGFAGGATAPEPQPGGKPDEQDLAEEVAVPGDDLTEPTAEALSEETEERRPVERGR' A
#
# COMPACT_ATOMS: atom_id res chain seq x y z
N MET A 1 8.23 21.93 -39.93
CA MET A 1 7.23 20.98 -39.39
C MET A 1 7.92 20.23 -38.26
N SER A 2 7.28 20.14 -37.10
CA SER A 2 7.95 19.85 -35.83
C SER A 2 8.25 18.35 -35.73
N ARG A 3 9.46 17.99 -35.27
CA ARG A 3 9.97 16.61 -35.12
C ARG A 3 9.10 15.68 -34.25
N HIS A 4 8.08 16.24 -33.60
CA HIS A 4 7.16 15.54 -32.70
C HIS A 4 6.05 14.75 -33.43
N ASP A 5 5.84 15.03 -34.72
CA ASP A 5 4.83 14.33 -35.53
C ASP A 5 5.39 13.06 -36.20
N GLU A 6 6.70 12.78 -36.06
CA GLU A 6 7.34 11.58 -36.63
C GLU A 6 7.16 10.36 -35.71
N PRO A 7 6.84 9.17 -36.27
CA PRO A 7 6.82 7.92 -35.50
C PRO A 7 8.19 7.60 -34.88
N ASN A 8 8.18 7.15 -33.62
CA ASN A 8 9.38 6.62 -32.97
C ASN A 8 9.83 5.28 -33.60
N GLU A 9 10.94 4.72 -33.12
CA GLU A 9 11.52 3.46 -33.61
C GLU A 9 10.59 2.23 -33.50
N TYR A 10 9.51 2.34 -32.71
CA TYR A 10 8.47 1.33 -32.55
C TYR A 10 7.20 1.65 -33.37
N GLY A 11 7.23 2.67 -34.21
CA GLY A 11 6.11 3.08 -35.06
C GLY A 11 5.05 3.95 -34.37
N PHE A 12 5.31 4.48 -33.17
CA PHE A 12 4.38 5.40 -32.48
C PHE A 12 4.69 6.86 -32.81
N ALA A 13 3.81 7.52 -33.57
CA ALA A 13 3.82 8.98 -33.74
C ALA A 13 2.99 9.66 -32.64
N GLY A 14 3.45 10.81 -32.15
CA GLY A 14 2.83 11.57 -31.07
C GLY A 14 1.46 12.14 -31.41
N GLY A 15 0.43 11.30 -31.52
CA GLY A 15 -0.96 11.68 -31.28
C GLY A 15 -1.26 11.60 -29.78
N ALA A 16 -2.32 12.28 -29.32
CA ALA A 16 -2.74 12.28 -27.93
C ALA A 16 -2.80 10.83 -27.40
N THR A 17 -1.84 10.47 -26.53
CA THR A 17 -1.95 9.30 -25.65
C THR A 17 -3.34 9.39 -25.04
N ALA A 18 -4.13 8.32 -25.17
CA ALA A 18 -5.55 8.17 -24.84
C ALA A 18 -6.25 9.36 -24.16
N PRO A 19 -7.49 9.74 -24.55
CA PRO A 19 -8.19 10.87 -23.95
C PRO A 19 -8.02 10.91 -22.43
N GLU A 20 -7.70 12.09 -21.89
CA GLU A 20 -7.58 12.27 -20.45
C GLU A 20 -8.79 11.62 -19.76
N PRO A 21 -8.57 10.76 -18.74
CA PRO A 21 -9.67 10.15 -18.03
C PRO A 21 -10.56 11.26 -17.47
N GLN A 22 -11.87 11.06 -17.55
CA GLN A 22 -12.83 12.03 -17.03
C GLN A 22 -12.55 12.27 -15.54
N PRO A 23 -12.54 13.53 -15.06
CA PRO A 23 -12.35 13.80 -13.66
C PRO A 23 -13.46 13.12 -12.84
N GLY A 24 -13.07 12.24 -11.91
CA GLY A 24 -14.00 11.39 -11.16
C GLY A 24 -14.42 10.14 -11.94
N GLY A 25 -13.46 9.43 -12.55
CA GLY A 25 -13.67 8.16 -13.26
C GLY A 25 -14.62 7.21 -12.52
N LYS A 26 -15.30 6.33 -13.27
CA LYS A 26 -16.15 5.30 -12.66
C LYS A 26 -15.31 4.50 -11.67
N PRO A 27 -15.78 4.26 -10.43
CA PRO A 27 -15.05 3.46 -9.48
C PRO A 27 -14.74 2.11 -10.13
N ASP A 28 -13.46 1.78 -10.19
CA ASP A 28 -13.00 0.49 -10.70
C ASP A 28 -12.81 -0.51 -9.54
N GLU A 29 -12.44 -1.74 -9.88
CA GLU A 29 -12.24 -2.79 -8.88
C GLU A 29 -11.07 -2.47 -7.93
N GLN A 30 -10.13 -1.61 -8.34
CA GLN A 30 -9.02 -1.15 -7.51
C GLN A 30 -9.53 -0.11 -6.49
N ASP A 31 -10.37 0.83 -6.94
CA ASP A 31 -10.98 1.85 -6.06
C ASP A 31 -11.81 1.21 -4.93
N LEU A 32 -12.57 0.16 -5.23
CA LEU A 32 -13.39 -0.56 -4.24
C LEU A 32 -12.56 -1.37 -3.24
N ALA A 33 -11.39 -1.88 -3.66
CA ALA A 33 -10.49 -2.62 -2.79
C ALA A 33 -9.80 -1.70 -1.77
N GLU A 34 -9.63 -0.42 -2.12
CA GLU A 34 -9.09 0.62 -1.22
C GLU A 34 -10.12 1.16 -0.22
N GLU A 35 -11.42 0.93 -0.45
CA GLU A 35 -12.52 1.31 0.46
C GLU A 35 -12.69 0.34 1.66
N VAL A 36 -11.75 -0.58 1.88
CA VAL A 36 -11.77 -1.44 3.05
C VAL A 36 -11.25 -0.65 4.25
N ALA A 37 -12.17 -0.22 5.12
CA ALA A 37 -11.84 0.43 6.37
C ALA A 37 -10.97 -0.50 7.23
N VAL A 38 -9.68 -0.18 7.36
CA VAL A 38 -8.78 -0.83 8.32
C VAL A 38 -9.16 -0.32 9.71
N PRO A 39 -9.43 -1.20 10.69
CA PRO A 39 -9.62 -0.78 12.06
C PRO A 39 -8.44 0.07 12.54
N GLY A 40 -8.73 1.21 13.18
CA GLY A 40 -7.70 2.07 13.77
C GLY A 40 -7.09 1.51 15.06
N ASP A 41 -7.63 0.41 15.56
CA ASP A 41 -7.19 -0.27 16.78
C ASP A 41 -5.95 -1.14 16.51
N ASP A 42 -5.07 -1.25 17.50
CA ASP A 42 -3.93 -2.17 17.44
C ASP A 42 -4.39 -3.61 17.69
N LEU A 43 -4.55 -4.38 16.62
CA LEU A 43 -4.93 -5.79 16.70
C LEU A 43 -3.82 -6.70 17.26
N THR A 44 -2.60 -6.18 17.42
CA THR A 44 -1.44 -6.92 17.93
C THR A 44 -1.25 -6.80 19.44
N GLU A 45 -1.92 -5.85 20.10
CA GLU A 45 -1.82 -5.58 21.53
C GLU A 45 -2.05 -6.84 22.40
N PRO A 46 -3.11 -7.64 22.22
CA PRO A 46 -3.32 -8.84 23.05
C PRO A 46 -2.23 -9.90 22.87
N THR A 47 -1.63 -9.97 21.67
CA THR A 47 -0.53 -10.91 21.40
C THR A 47 0.77 -10.40 22.02
N ALA A 48 1.02 -9.09 21.95
CA ALA A 48 2.16 -8.45 22.58
C ALA A 48 2.11 -8.61 24.11
N GLU A 49 0.95 -8.42 24.73
CA GLU A 49 0.73 -8.65 26.17
C GLU A 49 1.02 -10.11 26.55
N ALA A 50 0.42 -11.08 25.86
CA ALA A 50 0.64 -12.50 26.15
C ALA A 50 2.13 -12.91 26.02
N LEU A 51 2.85 -12.38 25.02
CA LEU A 51 4.28 -12.61 24.87
C LEU A 51 5.10 -11.94 25.99
N SER A 52 4.68 -10.76 26.43
CA SER A 52 5.35 -10.04 27.53
C SER A 52 5.21 -10.80 28.85
N GLU A 53 4.02 -11.31 29.16
CA GLU A 53 3.75 -12.11 30.37
C GLU A 53 4.59 -13.40 30.39
N GLU A 54 4.62 -14.14 29.27
CA GLU A 54 5.42 -15.37 29.16
C GLU A 54 6.92 -15.09 29.29
N THR A 55 7.42 -13.98 28.74
CA THR A 55 8.85 -13.63 28.82
C THR A 55 9.24 -13.07 30.19
N GLU A 56 8.33 -12.39 30.88
CA GLU A 56 8.54 -11.85 32.22
C GLU A 56 8.46 -12.94 33.29
N GLU A 57 7.55 -13.92 33.17
CA GLU A 57 7.53 -15.10 34.03
C GLU A 57 8.76 -16.00 33.85
N ARG A 58 9.31 -16.05 32.63
CA ARG A 58 10.51 -16.84 32.32
C ARG A 58 11.83 -16.15 32.61
N ARG A 59 11.84 -14.87 33.03
CA ARG A 59 13.09 -14.23 33.45
C ARG A 59 13.60 -14.98 34.69
N PRO A 60 14.78 -15.65 34.62
CA PRO A 60 15.36 -16.22 35.82
C PRO A 60 15.62 -15.05 36.77
N VAL A 61 15.04 -15.12 37.96
CA VAL A 61 15.39 -14.22 39.05
C VAL A 61 16.89 -14.35 39.24
N GLU A 62 17.68 -13.38 38.76
CA GLU A 62 19.05 -13.22 39.20
C GLU A 62 18.97 -12.94 40.71
N ARG A 63 19.08 -14.01 41.51
CA ARG A 63 19.40 -13.91 42.93
C ARG A 63 20.87 -13.47 43.02
N GLY A 64 21.09 -12.19 42.74
CA GLY A 64 22.34 -11.49 43.00
C GLY A 64 22.48 -11.27 44.51
N ARG A 65 23.60 -11.77 45.03
CA ARG A 65 24.08 -11.77 46.42
C ARG A 65 24.08 -10.41 47.11
#